data_AF-A0A3B9GGA1-F1
#
_entry.id   AF-A0A3B9GGA1-F1
#
_cell.length_a   1.000
_cell.length_b   1.000
_cell.length_c   1.000
_cell.angle_alpha   90.00
_cell.angle_beta   90.00
_cell.angle_gamma   90.00
#
_symmetry.space_group_name_H-M   'P 1'
#
loop_
_entity.id
_entity.type
_entity.pdbx_description
1 polymer ?
#
loop_
_entity_poly.entity_id
_entity_poly.type
_entity_poly.pdbx_seq_one_letter_code
_entity_poly.pdbx_strand_id
1 'polypeptide(L)'
;LESDVKGVHVFLHDSFFAAVYATNILMRAADIMITKPSELAFYPVPKLFIQRVGKHEAWGAIHGSEIGDGTLETSSDASLRQALRLLIEDDDLIKLYCGNILRNKAAGFYDGAYHAVQYALERAKAFKR
;
A
#
# COMPACT_ATOMS: atom_id res chain seq x y z
N LEU A 1 0.69 8.50 -25.02
CA LEU A 1 1.12 7.20 -25.56
C LEU A 1 -0.12 6.52 -26.10
N GLU A 2 -0.13 6.16 -27.38
CA GLU A 2 -1.34 5.71 -28.11
C GLU A 2 -1.47 4.18 -28.15
N SER A 3 -0.68 3.42 -27.39
CA SER A 3 -0.73 1.96 -27.34
C SER A 3 -0.55 1.43 -25.92
N ASP A 4 -1.06 0.22 -25.65
CA ASP A 4 -0.83 -0.50 -24.40
C ASP A 4 0.66 -0.68 -24.12
N VAL A 5 1.07 -0.34 -22.91
CA VAL A 5 2.43 -0.55 -22.41
C VAL A 5 2.49 -1.94 -21.78
N LYS A 6 3.41 -2.80 -22.24
CA LYS A 6 3.53 -4.20 -21.80
C LYS A 6 4.98 -4.54 -21.44
N GLY A 7 5.14 -5.44 -20.47
CA GLY A 7 6.44 -5.97 -20.04
C GLY A 7 6.82 -5.53 -18.63
N VAL A 8 8.10 -5.73 -18.29
CA VAL A 8 8.68 -5.29 -17.01
C VAL A 8 9.29 -3.92 -17.19
N HIS A 9 8.82 -2.96 -16.40
CA HIS A 9 9.31 -1.59 -16.41
C HIS A 9 10.01 -1.29 -15.09
N VAL A 10 11.27 -0.87 -15.18
CA VAL A 10 12.11 -0.60 -14.01
C VAL A 10 12.35 0.91 -13.91
N PHE A 11 11.93 1.49 -12.80
CA PHE A 11 12.11 2.91 -12.51
C PHE A 11 13.17 3.05 -11.40
N LEU A 12 14.30 3.64 -11.74
CA LEU A 12 15.41 3.90 -10.81
C LEU A 12 15.63 5.40 -10.71
N HIS A 13 15.79 5.89 -9.48
CA HIS A 13 15.97 7.31 -9.20
C HIS A 13 17.08 7.49 -8.16
N ASP A 14 18.00 8.43 -8.43
CA ASP A 14 19.01 8.84 -7.44
C ASP A 14 18.39 9.63 -6.29
N SER A 15 17.32 10.38 -6.57
CA SER A 15 16.58 11.16 -5.59
C SER A 15 15.47 10.33 -4.95
N PHE A 16 15.52 10.22 -3.62
CA PHE A 16 14.45 9.62 -2.83
C PHE A 16 13.08 10.28 -3.09
N PHE A 17 13.04 11.61 -3.22
CA PHE A 17 11.78 12.32 -3.47
C PHE A 17 11.14 11.93 -4.80
N ALA A 18 11.95 11.73 -5.85
CA ALA A 18 11.46 11.29 -7.14
C ALA A 18 10.91 9.86 -7.06
N ALA A 19 11.59 8.96 -6.35
CA ALA A 19 11.12 7.59 -6.13
C ALA A 19 9.76 7.55 -5.40
N VAL A 20 9.62 8.29 -4.30
CA VAL A 20 8.36 8.38 -3.54
C VAL A 20 7.22 8.93 -4.40
N TYR A 21 7.49 9.99 -5.17
CA TYR A 21 6.49 10.60 -6.03
C TYR A 21 6.05 9.66 -7.16
N ALA A 22 7.01 8.93 -7.78
CA ALA A 22 6.71 7.90 -8.77
C ALA A 22 5.81 6.81 -8.18
N THR A 23 6.09 6.32 -6.97
CA THR A 23 5.23 5.35 -6.28
C THR A 23 3.81 5.88 -6.12
N ASN A 24 3.62 7.12 -5.69
CA ASN A 24 2.29 7.72 -5.50
C ASN A 24 1.49 7.84 -6.81
N ILE A 25 2.16 8.04 -7.94
CA ILE A 25 1.50 8.04 -9.26
C ILE A 25 1.18 6.60 -9.68
N LEU A 26 2.16 5.71 -9.65
CA LEU A 26 2.06 4.36 -10.21
C LEU A 26 1.10 3.47 -9.42
N MET A 27 1.04 3.63 -8.10
CA MET A 27 0.15 2.82 -7.26
C MET A 27 -1.33 3.00 -7.61
N ARG A 28 -1.72 4.13 -8.21
CA ARG A 28 -3.10 4.41 -8.64
C ARG A 28 -3.48 3.65 -9.91
N ALA A 29 -2.48 3.15 -10.63
CA ALA A 29 -2.64 2.35 -11.85
C ALA A 29 -2.31 0.87 -11.61
N ALA A 30 -2.05 0.47 -10.36
CA ALA A 30 -1.71 -0.90 -9.99
C ALA A 30 -2.94 -1.61 -9.43
N ASP A 31 -3.18 -2.84 -9.90
CA ASP A 31 -4.18 -3.73 -9.29
C ASP A 31 -3.68 -4.29 -7.95
N ILE A 32 -2.38 -4.62 -7.88
CA ILE A 32 -1.72 -5.18 -6.71
C ILE A 32 -0.34 -4.55 -6.55
N MET A 33 0.05 -4.31 -5.31
CA MET A 33 1.38 -3.86 -4.93
C MET A 33 2.13 -4.93 -4.15
N ILE A 34 3.33 -5.28 -4.63
CA ILE A 34 4.27 -6.14 -3.89
C ILE A 34 5.24 -5.23 -3.14
N THR A 35 5.29 -5.31 -1.82
CA THR A 35 6.10 -4.38 -1.02
C THR A 35 6.52 -4.99 0.32
N LYS A 36 7.59 -4.46 0.92
CA LYS A 36 7.84 -4.63 2.35
C LYS A 36 6.70 -4.02 3.18
N PRO A 37 6.35 -4.59 4.35
CA PRO A 37 5.22 -4.16 5.19
C PRO A 37 5.51 -2.89 6.01
N SER A 38 5.82 -1.80 5.33
CA SER A 38 6.36 -0.60 5.95
C SER A 38 5.48 0.62 5.63
N GLU A 39 6.04 1.73 5.15
CA GLU A 39 5.30 2.95 4.84
C GLU A 39 4.13 2.71 3.88
N LEU A 40 4.29 1.79 2.93
CA LEU A 40 3.28 1.45 1.94
C LEU A 40 2.17 0.52 2.47
N ALA A 41 2.29 -0.01 3.68
CA ALA A 41 1.24 -0.83 4.29
C ALA A 41 -0.04 -0.02 4.56
N PHE A 42 0.08 1.30 4.71
CA PHE A 42 -1.02 2.20 5.05
C PHE A 42 -1.72 2.82 3.83
N TYR A 43 -1.37 2.38 2.62
CA TYR A 43 -1.96 2.89 1.40
C TYR A 43 -3.14 2.03 0.92
N PRO A 44 -4.20 2.64 0.37
CA PRO A 44 -5.43 1.96 -0.04
C PRO A 44 -5.27 1.26 -1.41
N VAL A 45 -4.42 0.24 -1.46
CA VAL A 45 -4.18 -0.61 -2.64
C VAL A 45 -4.02 -2.06 -2.19
N PRO A 46 -4.52 -3.08 -2.92
CA PRO A 46 -4.27 -4.47 -2.56
C PRO A 46 -2.78 -4.78 -2.46
N LYS A 47 -2.36 -5.46 -1.38
CA LYS A 47 -0.94 -5.67 -1.05
C LYS A 47 -0.56 -7.13 -0.90
N LEU A 48 0.58 -7.49 -1.49
CA LEU A 48 1.32 -8.71 -1.17
C LEU A 48 2.59 -8.32 -0.42
N PHE A 49 2.68 -8.71 0.86
CA PHE A 49 3.84 -8.36 1.68
C PHE A 49 4.99 -9.36 1.55
N ILE A 50 6.14 -8.85 1.11
CA ILE A 50 7.42 -9.57 1.10
C ILE A 50 8.20 -9.29 2.38
N GLN A 51 9.29 -10.02 2.57
CA GLN A 51 10.16 -9.93 3.74
C GLN A 51 10.51 -8.48 4.11
N ARG A 52 10.28 -8.15 5.38
CA ARG A 52 10.67 -6.88 6.00
C ARG A 52 12.18 -6.74 6.18
N VAL A 53 12.65 -5.50 6.24
CA VAL A 53 14.06 -5.17 6.55
C VAL A 53 14.21 -4.91 8.05
N GLY A 54 13.24 -4.21 8.66
CA GLY A 54 13.24 -3.85 10.07
C GLY A 54 12.19 -4.61 10.88
N LYS A 55 12.50 -4.95 12.15
CA LYS A 55 11.52 -5.59 13.06
C LYS A 55 10.26 -4.74 13.29
N HIS A 56 10.38 -3.41 13.23
CA HIS A 56 9.27 -2.47 13.44
C HIS A 56 8.23 -2.52 12.30
N GLU A 57 8.59 -3.08 11.14
CA GLU A 57 7.71 -3.21 9.98
C GLU A 57 6.76 -4.43 10.09
N ALA A 58 7.00 -5.37 11.01
CA ALA A 58 6.15 -6.56 11.16
C ALA A 58 4.67 -6.21 11.40
N TRP A 59 4.42 -5.10 12.11
CA TRP A 59 3.09 -4.61 12.41
C TRP A 59 2.33 -4.15 11.17
N GLY A 60 3.02 -3.68 10.13
CA GLY A 60 2.37 -3.27 8.88
C GLY A 60 1.71 -4.45 8.17
N ALA A 61 2.35 -5.63 8.19
CA ALA A 61 1.83 -6.83 7.56
C ALA A 61 0.62 -7.37 8.31
N ILE A 62 0.74 -7.45 9.64
CA ILE A 62 -0.35 -7.88 10.52
C ILE A 62 -1.55 -6.96 10.33
N HIS A 63 -1.33 -5.65 10.40
CA HIS A 63 -2.39 -4.67 10.24
C HIS A 63 -3.09 -4.77 8.88
N GLY A 64 -2.32 -4.85 7.78
CA GLY A 64 -2.90 -5.00 6.44
C GLY A 64 -3.72 -6.28 6.27
N SER A 65 -3.26 -7.38 6.87
CA SER A 65 -4.02 -8.63 6.89
C SER A 65 -5.29 -8.54 7.75
N GLU A 66 -5.26 -7.83 8.88
CA GLU A 66 -6.40 -7.66 9.78
C GLU A 66 -7.50 -6.78 9.16
N ILE A 67 -7.13 -5.67 8.53
CA ILE A 67 -8.09 -4.80 7.84
C ILE A 67 -8.49 -5.34 6.46
N GLY A 68 -7.85 -6.43 6.04
CA GLY A 68 -8.19 -7.21 4.86
C GLY A 68 -7.85 -6.53 3.54
N ASP A 69 -6.76 -5.77 3.48
CA ASP A 69 -6.27 -5.16 2.24
C ASP A 69 -4.88 -5.65 1.82
N GLY A 70 -4.36 -6.68 2.50
CA GLY A 70 -3.16 -7.38 2.09
C GLY A 70 -3.00 -8.77 2.68
N THR A 71 -1.96 -9.47 2.24
CA THR A 71 -1.59 -10.79 2.73
C THR A 71 -0.89 -10.73 4.09
N LEU A 72 -0.58 -11.89 4.68
CA LEU A 72 0.50 -11.97 5.66
C LEU A 72 1.86 -11.78 4.97
N GLU A 73 2.88 -11.41 5.74
CA GLU A 73 4.27 -11.34 5.25
C GLU A 73 4.80 -12.73 4.90
N THR A 74 5.50 -12.83 3.78
CA THR A 74 6.26 -14.04 3.43
C THR A 74 7.67 -13.72 2.95
N SER A 75 8.63 -14.56 3.34
CA SER A 75 9.98 -14.63 2.78
C SER A 75 10.20 -15.84 1.86
N SER A 76 9.17 -16.65 1.67
CA SER A 76 9.22 -17.88 0.86
C SER A 76 8.83 -17.60 -0.59
N ASP A 77 9.72 -17.91 -1.53
CA ASP A 77 9.43 -17.82 -2.98
C ASP A 77 8.23 -18.69 -3.37
N ALA A 78 8.10 -19.89 -2.81
CA ALA A 78 6.96 -20.78 -3.09
C ALA A 78 5.63 -20.15 -2.66
N SER A 79 5.59 -19.57 -1.46
CA SER A 79 4.38 -18.91 -0.93
C SER A 79 4.06 -17.62 -1.69
N LEU A 80 5.08 -16.86 -2.09
CA LEU A 80 4.93 -15.67 -2.93
C LEU A 80 4.31 -16.03 -4.28
N ARG A 81 4.84 -17.06 -4.96
CA ARG A 81 4.29 -17.55 -6.25
C ARG A 81 2.86 -18.04 -6.11
N GLN A 82 2.55 -18.76 -5.04
CA GLN A 82 1.20 -19.24 -4.79
C GLN A 82 0.22 -18.07 -4.59
N ALA A 83 0.58 -17.09 -3.76
CA ALA A 83 -0.26 -15.91 -3.52
C ALA A 83 -0.46 -15.08 -4.80
N LEU A 84 0.60 -14.85 -5.57
CA LEU A 84 0.51 -14.16 -6.86
C LEU A 84 -0.39 -14.92 -7.84
N ARG A 85 -0.26 -16.24 -7.89
CA ARG A 85 -1.08 -17.07 -8.77
C ARG A 85 -2.57 -16.94 -8.43
N LEU A 86 -2.93 -17.07 -7.15
CA LEU A 86 -4.32 -16.90 -6.70
C LEU A 86 -4.85 -15.49 -7.03
N LEU A 87 -4.03 -14.47 -6.85
CA LEU A 87 -4.41 -13.09 -7.14
C LEU A 87 -4.58 -12.81 -8.65
N ILE A 88 -3.89 -13.55 -9.52
CA ILE A 88 -3.96 -13.36 -10.97
C ILE A 88 -5.03 -14.25 -11.61
N GLU A 89 -5.14 -15.50 -11.14
CA GLU A 89 -6.04 -16.50 -11.73
C GLU A 89 -7.46 -16.42 -11.15
N ASP A 90 -7.61 -15.99 -9.89
CA ASP A 90 -8.91 -15.86 -9.22
C ASP A 90 -9.23 -14.39 -8.92
N ASP A 91 -10.50 -14.00 -9.09
CA ASP A 91 -10.96 -12.63 -8.88
C ASP A 91 -11.49 -12.37 -7.46
N ASP A 92 -11.81 -13.41 -6.69
CA ASP A 92 -12.40 -13.33 -5.35
C ASP A 92 -11.51 -12.55 -4.37
N LEU A 93 -10.19 -12.80 -4.38
CA LEU A 93 -9.26 -12.15 -3.45
C LEU A 93 -9.09 -10.66 -3.75
N ILE A 94 -8.90 -10.28 -5.01
CA ILE A 94 -8.80 -8.86 -5.39
C ILE A 94 -10.10 -8.14 -5.05
N LYS A 95 -11.27 -8.73 -5.37
CA LYS A 95 -12.57 -8.16 -5.04
C LYS A 95 -12.75 -7.98 -3.54
N LEU A 96 -12.36 -8.96 -2.74
CA LEU A 96 -12.39 -8.88 -1.28
C LEU A 96 -11.55 -7.71 -0.78
N TYR A 97 -10.29 -7.61 -1.24
CA TYR A 97 -9.38 -6.55 -0.82
C TYR A 97 -9.89 -5.15 -1.22
N CYS A 98 -10.33 -4.98 -2.46
CA CYS A 98 -10.94 -3.73 -2.92
C CYS A 98 -12.19 -3.37 -2.11
N GLY A 99 -13.06 -4.35 -1.82
CA GLY A 99 -14.24 -4.14 -0.98
C GLY A 99 -13.89 -3.70 0.44
N ASN A 100 -12.85 -4.27 1.04
CA ASN A 100 -12.33 -3.85 2.35
C ASN A 100 -11.75 -2.46 2.30
N ILE A 101 -10.94 -2.13 1.29
CA ILE A 101 -10.36 -0.79 1.11
C ILE A 101 -11.46 0.27 1.03
N LEU A 102 -12.53 0.04 0.26
CA LEU A 102 -13.65 0.98 0.17
C LEU A 102 -14.36 1.17 1.53
N ARG A 103 -14.58 0.08 2.27
CA ARG A 103 -15.18 0.13 3.62
C ARG A 103 -14.27 0.87 4.61
N ASN A 104 -12.98 0.56 4.62
CA ASN A 104 -11.98 1.18 5.47
C ASN A 104 -11.83 2.67 5.15
N LYS A 105 -11.89 3.04 3.86
CA LYS A 105 -11.90 4.44 3.43
C LYS A 105 -13.14 5.17 3.94
N ALA A 106 -14.33 4.58 3.82
CA ALA A 106 -15.56 5.16 4.35
C ALA A 106 -15.51 5.34 5.88
N ALA A 107 -14.81 4.44 6.58
CA ALA A 107 -14.57 4.52 8.02
C ALA A 107 -13.40 5.45 8.42
N GLY A 108 -12.73 6.08 7.46
CA GLY A 108 -11.65 7.05 7.71
C GLY A 108 -10.29 6.45 8.08
N PHE A 109 -10.07 5.14 7.88
CA PHE A 109 -8.80 4.47 8.24
C PHE A 109 -7.58 5.09 7.55
N TYR A 110 -7.75 5.58 6.32
CA TYR A 110 -6.65 6.12 5.52
C TYR A 110 -6.46 7.64 5.69
N ASP A 111 -7.19 8.28 6.61
CA ASP A 111 -7.20 9.74 6.75
C ASP A 111 -6.18 10.29 7.78
N GLY A 112 -5.35 9.41 8.34
CA GLY A 112 -4.44 9.74 9.44
C GLY A 112 -3.52 10.95 9.17
N ALA A 113 -2.93 11.04 7.98
CA ALA A 113 -2.08 12.18 7.61
C ALA A 113 -2.88 13.49 7.49
N TYR A 114 -4.10 13.45 6.94
CA TYR A 114 -4.97 14.62 6.84
C TYR A 114 -5.35 15.13 8.23
N HIS A 115 -5.74 14.23 9.13
CA HIS A 115 -6.05 14.58 10.51
C HIS A 115 -4.83 15.15 11.24
N ALA A 116 -3.63 14.58 11.06
CA ALA A 116 -2.41 15.10 11.67
C ALA A 116 -2.13 16.56 11.27
N VAL A 117 -2.27 16.87 9.98
CA VAL A 117 -2.11 18.25 9.47
C VAL A 117 -3.20 19.17 10.02
N GLN A 118 -4.46 18.73 10.02
CA GLN A 118 -5.57 19.50 10.57
C GLN A 118 -5.31 19.87 12.04
N TYR A 119 -4.97 18.88 12.88
CA TYR A 119 -4.69 19.11 14.30
C TYR A 119 -3.51 20.06 14.53
N ALA A 120 -2.47 19.97 13.71
CA ALA A 120 -1.33 20.88 13.78
C ALA A 120 -1.74 22.33 13.47
N LEU A 121 -2.57 22.54 12.44
CA LEU A 121 -3.08 23.87 12.05
C LEU A 121 -4.01 24.47 13.11
N GLU A 122 -4.87 23.65 13.72
CA GLU A 122 -5.76 24.08 14.81
C GLU A 122 -4.95 24.55 16.03
N ARG A 123 -3.94 23.77 16.45
CA ARG A 123 -3.06 24.17 17.55
C ARG A 123 -2.29 25.44 17.24
N ALA A 124 -1.74 25.59 16.03
CA ALA A 124 -1.01 26.78 15.64
C ALA A 124 -1.87 28.06 15.69
N LYS A 125 -3.18 27.96 15.42
CA LYS A 125 -4.13 29.08 15.57
C LYS A 125 -4.41 29.40 17.05
N ALA A 126 -4.53 28.37 17.89
CA ALA A 126 -4.76 28.55 19.33
C ALA A 126 -3.56 29.21 20.04
N PHE A 127 -2.33 28.91 19.64
CA PHE A 127 -1.11 29.55 20.18
C PHE A 127 -0.93 31.02 19.76
N LYS A 128 -1.62 31.46 18.69
CA LYS A 128 -1.56 32.85 18.20
C LYS A 128 -2.66 33.75 18.76
N ARG A 129 -3.58 33.18 19.56
CA ARG A 129 -4.60 33.91 20.32
C ARG A 129 -4.13 34.06 21.76
#